data_AF-A0A1F4BJN3-F1
#
_entry.id   AF-A0A1F4BJN3-F1
#
_cell.length_a   1.000
_cell.length_b   1.000
_cell.length_c   1.000
_cell.angle_alpha   90.00
_cell.angle_beta   90.00
_cell.angle_gamma   90.00
#
_symmetry.space_group_name_H-M   'P 1'
#
loop_
_entity.id
_entity.type
_entity.pdbx_description
1 polymer ?
#
loop_
_entity_poly.entity_id
_entity_poly.type
_entity_poly.pdbx_seq_one_letter_code
_entity_poly.pdbx_strand_id
1 'polypeptide(L)'
;MSAQSEWTGGRTAPWHQSNWDLRAAGNFVFGGAGTGLVILAAIGHVFGAAYVVPALIGLALVGAGLLCVWAEIGRPLRAMNVYRHAKTSWMTREAMVAPFLFASGLGAAWTGSEALAWGAAALALVYLTCQAQMIKTSRGIPAWRNPRIVPLVMLTGLCEGASLAILVAATTADHAYLKWLEAFLLALVLARGLAWYAYRSGL
;
A
#
# COMPACT_ATOMS: atom_id res chain seq x y z
N MET A 1 27.05 3.99 -37.83
CA MET A 1 26.00 4.73 -38.58
C MET A 1 25.19 5.54 -37.57
N SER A 2 25.43 6.85 -37.52
CA SER A 2 24.73 7.77 -36.61
C SER A 2 23.35 8.07 -37.17
N ALA A 3 22.30 7.69 -36.45
CA ALA A 3 20.95 8.14 -36.77
C ALA A 3 20.86 9.65 -36.52
N GLN A 4 20.66 10.43 -37.59
CA GLN A 4 20.39 11.85 -37.50
C GLN A 4 19.01 12.03 -36.84
N SER A 5 18.95 12.73 -35.71
CA SER A 5 17.68 13.09 -35.09
C SER A 5 17.09 14.28 -35.84
N GLU A 6 16.11 14.03 -36.71
CA GLU A 6 15.24 15.08 -37.23
C GLU A 6 14.51 15.76 -36.07
N TRP A 7 14.70 17.07 -35.93
CA TRP A 7 13.93 17.90 -35.00
C TRP A 7 12.51 18.07 -35.53
N THR A 8 11.60 17.18 -35.15
CA THR A 8 10.17 17.38 -35.37
C THR A 8 9.64 18.38 -34.35
N GLY A 9 9.24 19.55 -34.83
CA GLY A 9 8.70 20.63 -34.01
C GLY A 9 7.55 20.20 -33.08
N GLY A 10 7.66 20.60 -31.82
CA GLY A 10 6.53 20.89 -30.94
C GLY A 10 5.81 19.72 -30.24
N ARG A 11 6.13 18.45 -30.51
CA ARG A 11 5.56 17.31 -29.76
C ARG A 11 6.65 16.31 -29.40
N THR A 12 7.03 16.27 -28.12
CA THR A 12 7.86 15.17 -27.59
C THR A 12 7.05 13.88 -27.68
N ALA A 13 7.46 12.94 -28.54
CA ALA A 13 6.86 11.61 -28.58
C ALA A 13 6.90 10.98 -27.17
N PRO A 14 5.86 10.24 -26.75
CA PRO A 14 5.89 9.54 -25.47
C PRO A 14 7.08 8.58 -25.45
N TRP A 15 7.94 8.73 -24.45
CA TRP A 15 9.09 7.85 -24.24
C TRP A 15 8.85 6.97 -23.03
N HIS A 16 9.41 5.77 -23.05
CA HIS A 16 9.34 4.86 -21.91
C HIS A 16 10.29 5.34 -20.81
N GLN A 17 9.75 5.69 -19.63
CA GLN A 17 10.55 6.07 -18.47
C GLN A 17 11.07 4.82 -17.75
N SER A 18 12.30 4.86 -17.23
CA SER A 18 12.95 3.72 -16.57
C SER A 18 13.02 3.84 -15.05
N ASN A 19 12.43 4.89 -14.46
CA ASN A 19 12.39 5.05 -13.02
C ASN A 19 11.27 4.17 -12.44
N TRP A 20 11.33 3.85 -11.15
CA TRP A 20 10.34 2.99 -10.49
C TRP A 20 10.25 1.62 -11.14
N ASP A 21 11.30 0.84 -10.92
CA ASP A 21 11.36 -0.54 -11.37
C ASP A 21 10.59 -1.48 -10.43
N LEU A 22 10.88 -2.79 -10.54
CA LEU A 22 10.26 -3.83 -9.73
C LEU A 22 10.34 -3.56 -8.22
N ARG A 23 11.37 -2.83 -7.74
CA ARG A 23 11.50 -2.49 -6.33
C ARG A 23 10.47 -1.46 -5.88
N ALA A 24 10.19 -0.45 -6.71
CA ALA A 24 9.10 0.48 -6.43
C ALA A 24 7.75 -0.23 -6.47
N ALA A 25 7.53 -1.13 -7.46
CA ALA A 25 6.34 -1.96 -7.51
C ALA A 25 6.20 -2.85 -6.25
N GLY A 26 7.29 -3.44 -5.78
CA GLY A 26 7.34 -4.22 -4.55
C GLY A 26 6.88 -3.43 -3.32
N ASN A 27 7.25 -2.15 -3.21
CA ASN A 27 6.75 -1.29 -2.13
C ASN A 27 5.23 -1.14 -2.14
N PHE A 28 4.65 -0.93 -3.33
CA PHE A 28 3.21 -0.77 -3.47
C PHE A 28 2.46 -2.07 -3.18
N VAL A 29 2.95 -3.21 -3.68
CA VAL A 29 2.31 -4.51 -3.48
C VAL A 29 2.42 -4.95 -2.02
N PHE A 30 3.62 -4.99 -1.45
CA PHE A 30 3.80 -5.44 -0.07
C PHE A 30 3.24 -4.43 0.94
N GLY A 31 3.41 -3.13 0.70
CA GLY A 31 2.82 -2.09 1.53
C GLY A 31 1.30 -2.10 1.48
N GLY A 32 0.71 -2.28 0.28
CA GLY A 32 -0.72 -2.38 0.07
C GLY A 32 -1.35 -3.59 0.78
N ALA A 33 -0.86 -4.78 0.47
CA ALA A 33 -1.33 -6.02 1.07
C ALA A 33 -1.11 -6.05 2.59
N GLY A 34 0.06 -5.59 3.05
CA GLY A 34 0.44 -5.57 4.46
C GLY A 34 -0.44 -4.62 5.29
N THR A 35 -0.67 -3.39 4.81
CA THR A 35 -1.57 -2.45 5.49
C THR A 35 -3.02 -2.91 5.47
N GLY A 36 -3.50 -3.50 4.37
CA GLY A 36 -4.82 -4.12 4.30
C GLY A 36 -5.00 -5.23 5.34
N LEU A 37 -3.99 -6.08 5.52
CA LEU A 37 -4.00 -7.15 6.52
C LEU A 37 -4.01 -6.61 7.96
N VAL A 38 -3.20 -5.58 8.28
CA VAL A 38 -3.21 -4.95 9.62
C VAL A 38 -4.56 -4.34 9.95
N ILE A 39 -5.22 -3.67 9.00
CA ILE A 39 -6.56 -3.10 9.19
C ILE A 39 -7.56 -4.21 9.53
N LEU A 40 -7.54 -5.32 8.78
CA LEU A 40 -8.47 -6.42 9.00
C LEU A 40 -8.16 -7.24 10.25
N ALA A 41 -6.89 -7.32 10.65
CA ALA A 41 -6.50 -7.89 11.94
C ALA A 41 -7.14 -7.13 13.10
N ALA A 42 -7.12 -5.80 13.07
CA ALA A 42 -7.74 -4.97 14.10
C ALA A 42 -9.26 -5.10 14.12
N ILE A 43 -9.91 -5.10 12.94
CA ILE A 43 -11.37 -5.29 12.84
C ILE A 43 -11.76 -6.68 13.35
N GLY A 44 -11.05 -7.73 12.91
CA GLY A 44 -11.28 -9.10 13.35
C GLY A 44 -11.10 -9.27 14.86
N HIS A 45 -10.14 -8.56 15.46
CA HIS A 45 -9.89 -8.62 16.90
C HIS A 45 -11.12 -8.24 17.74
N VAL A 46 -11.90 -7.25 17.29
CA VAL A 46 -13.18 -6.88 17.93
C VAL A 46 -14.21 -8.01 17.90
N PHE A 47 -14.13 -8.88 16.91
CA PHE A 47 -14.98 -10.07 16.78
C PHE A 47 -14.35 -11.33 17.43
N GLY A 48 -13.31 -11.16 18.25
CA GLY A 48 -12.65 -12.24 18.97
C GLY A 48 -11.57 -12.98 18.18
N ALA A 49 -11.18 -12.49 17.01
CA ALA A 49 -10.08 -13.07 16.24
C ALA A 49 -8.70 -12.80 16.87
N ALA A 50 -7.76 -13.68 16.61
CA ALA A 50 -6.37 -13.52 16.95
C ALA A 50 -5.74 -12.38 16.13
N TYR A 51 -5.28 -11.35 16.83
CA TYR A 51 -4.63 -10.19 16.21
C TYR A 51 -3.17 -10.44 15.83
N VAL A 52 -2.42 -11.17 16.68
CA VAL A 52 -0.95 -11.21 16.67
C VAL A 52 -0.39 -11.71 15.33
N VAL A 53 -0.79 -12.90 14.88
CA VAL A 53 -0.25 -13.52 13.66
C VAL A 53 -0.52 -12.66 12.41
N PRO A 54 -1.78 -12.27 12.10
CA PRO A 54 -2.04 -11.46 10.91
C PRO A 54 -1.38 -10.07 11.01
N ALA A 55 -1.33 -9.44 12.18
CA ALA A 55 -0.64 -8.16 12.36
C ALA A 55 0.87 -8.28 12.10
N LEU A 56 1.55 -9.30 12.60
CA LEU A 56 2.98 -9.51 12.38
C LEU A 56 3.29 -9.79 10.90
N ILE A 57 2.47 -10.59 10.21
CA ILE A 57 2.60 -10.82 8.77
C ILE A 57 2.40 -9.51 8.01
N GLY A 58 1.36 -8.74 8.35
CA GLY A 58 1.07 -7.46 7.72
C GLY A 58 2.21 -6.44 7.88
N LEU A 59 2.77 -6.33 9.10
CA LEU A 59 3.93 -5.49 9.38
C LEU A 59 5.20 -5.99 8.66
N ALA A 60 5.41 -7.30 8.56
CA ALA A 60 6.52 -7.87 7.82
C ALA A 60 6.44 -7.54 6.32
N LEU A 61 5.24 -7.57 5.73
CA LEU A 61 5.01 -7.14 4.35
C LEU A 61 5.27 -5.64 4.16
N VAL A 62 4.76 -4.78 5.05
CA VAL A 62 5.09 -3.34 5.02
C VAL A 62 6.61 -3.13 5.10
N GLY A 63 7.29 -3.86 5.97
CA GLY A 63 8.75 -3.83 6.10
C GLY A 63 9.46 -4.28 4.83
N ALA A 64 9.01 -5.36 4.20
CA ALA A 64 9.52 -5.83 2.92
C ALA A 64 9.35 -4.78 1.81
N GLY A 65 8.20 -4.10 1.75
CA GLY A 65 7.96 -3.00 0.82
C GLY A 65 8.94 -1.83 1.02
N LEU A 66 9.14 -1.40 2.26
CA LEU A 66 10.10 -0.36 2.61
C LEU A 66 11.54 -0.77 2.27
N LEU A 67 11.90 -2.04 2.48
CA LEU A 67 13.20 -2.58 2.08
C LEU A 67 13.37 -2.55 0.56
N CYS A 68 12.31 -2.80 -0.22
CA CYS A 68 12.37 -2.65 -1.68
C CYS A 68 12.72 -1.21 -2.08
N VAL A 69 12.05 -0.18 -1.53
CA VAL A 69 12.40 1.23 -1.83
C VAL A 69 13.77 1.59 -1.30
N TRP A 70 14.15 1.09 -0.13
CA TRP A 70 15.48 1.36 0.41
C TRP A 70 16.58 0.83 -0.52
N ALA A 71 16.40 -0.37 -1.10
CA ALA A 71 17.30 -0.94 -2.10
C ALA A 71 17.29 -0.19 -3.44
N GLU A 72 16.22 0.55 -3.74
CA GLU A 72 16.15 1.45 -4.91
C GLU A 72 16.98 2.73 -4.71
N ILE A 73 17.20 3.16 -3.47
CA ILE A 73 17.96 4.39 -3.19
C ILE A 73 19.44 4.16 -3.46
N GLY A 74 19.97 4.73 -4.54
CA GLY A 74 21.41 4.63 -4.89
C GLY A 74 22.40 5.22 -3.87
N ARG A 75 21.92 5.93 -2.83
CA ARG A 75 22.74 6.45 -1.71
C ARG A 75 22.03 6.21 -0.36
N PRO A 76 21.99 4.97 0.16
CA PRO A 76 21.15 4.60 1.30
C PRO A 76 21.49 5.35 2.60
N LEU A 77 22.76 5.76 2.78
CA LEU A 77 23.19 6.57 3.92
C LEU A 77 22.53 7.97 3.96
N ARG A 78 21.91 8.40 2.85
CA ARG A 78 21.17 9.66 2.74
C ARG A 78 19.66 9.46 2.85
N ALA A 79 19.18 8.25 3.14
CA ALA A 79 17.75 7.96 3.23
C ALA A 79 17.04 8.84 4.26
N MET A 80 17.74 9.32 5.30
CA MET A 80 17.13 10.20 6.32
C MET A 80 16.72 11.57 5.76
N ASN A 81 17.22 11.95 4.58
CA ASN A 81 16.75 13.15 3.90
C ASN A 81 15.27 13.05 3.48
N VAL A 82 14.69 11.84 3.45
CA VAL A 82 13.27 11.63 3.14
C VAL A 82 12.37 12.43 4.08
N TYR A 83 12.78 12.69 5.33
CA TYR A 83 11.97 13.38 6.33
C TYR A 83 11.87 14.91 6.15
N ARG A 84 12.60 15.52 5.21
CA ARG A 84 12.69 16.99 5.10
C ARG A 84 11.45 17.67 4.48
N HIS A 85 10.61 16.92 3.76
CA HIS A 85 9.57 17.50 2.90
C HIS A 85 8.16 16.96 3.17
N ALA A 86 7.79 16.77 4.45
CA ALA A 86 6.50 16.21 4.87
C ALA A 86 5.27 16.94 4.30
N LYS A 87 5.37 18.27 4.13
CA LYS A 87 4.27 19.08 3.59
C LYS A 87 4.05 18.87 2.09
N THR A 88 5.07 18.51 1.32
CA THR A 88 5.01 18.50 -0.15
C THR A 88 5.22 17.14 -0.79
N SER A 89 5.74 16.14 -0.06
CA SER A 89 6.03 14.80 -0.57
C SER A 89 5.18 13.73 0.12
N TRP A 90 4.42 12.97 -0.67
CA TRP A 90 3.67 11.81 -0.16
C TRP A 90 4.59 10.67 0.28
N MET A 91 5.76 10.50 -0.34
CA MET A 91 6.78 9.53 0.07
C MET A 91 7.34 9.87 1.47
N THR A 92 7.51 11.16 1.78
CA THR A 92 7.90 11.57 3.12
C THR A 92 6.83 11.22 4.15
N ARG A 93 5.56 11.41 3.81
CA ARG A 93 4.44 11.08 4.70
C ARG A 93 4.36 9.58 4.96
N GLU A 94 4.52 8.75 3.93
CA GLU A 94 4.64 7.28 4.08
C GLU A 94 5.76 6.91 5.06
N ALA A 95 6.97 7.45 4.85
CA ALA A 95 8.12 7.19 5.71
C ALA A 95 7.91 7.66 7.16
N MET A 96 7.21 8.78 7.37
CA MET A 96 6.91 9.27 8.72
C MET A 96 5.86 8.43 9.44
N VAL A 97 4.88 7.87 8.71
CA VAL A 97 3.81 7.05 9.29
C VAL A 97 4.33 5.68 9.69
N ALA A 98 5.27 5.11 8.94
CA ALA A 98 5.73 3.74 9.15
C ALA A 98 6.22 3.43 10.57
N PRO A 99 7.10 4.23 11.22
CA PRO A 99 7.56 3.96 12.57
C PRO A 99 6.41 3.87 13.58
N PHE A 100 5.40 4.73 13.46
CA PHE A 100 4.23 4.71 14.35
C PHE A 100 3.34 3.50 14.07
N LEU A 101 3.19 3.11 12.80
CA LEU A 101 2.48 1.90 12.41
C LEU A 101 3.15 0.66 13.04
N PHE A 102 4.47 0.53 12.91
CA PHE A 102 5.23 -0.54 13.55
C PHE A 102 5.12 -0.50 15.07
N ALA A 103 5.30 0.66 15.70
CA ALA A 103 5.22 0.80 17.15
C ALA A 103 3.82 0.42 17.68
N SER A 104 2.76 0.90 17.04
CA SER A 104 1.38 0.58 17.42
C SER A 104 1.06 -0.89 17.18
N GLY A 105 1.43 -1.42 16.02
CA GLY A 105 1.12 -2.80 15.64
C GLY A 105 1.85 -3.84 16.49
N LEU A 106 3.15 -3.64 16.73
CA LEU A 106 3.95 -4.49 17.62
C LEU A 106 3.55 -4.30 19.08
N GLY A 107 3.25 -3.07 19.49
CA GLY A 107 2.76 -2.77 20.84
C GLY A 107 1.44 -3.47 21.13
N ALA A 108 0.50 -3.47 20.19
CA ALA A 108 -0.74 -4.22 20.28
C ALA A 108 -0.49 -5.74 20.36
N ALA A 109 0.43 -6.27 19.55
CA ALA A 109 0.78 -7.69 19.57
C ALA A 109 1.43 -8.12 20.91
N TRP A 110 2.19 -7.24 21.54
CA TRP A 110 2.85 -7.50 22.83
C TRP A 110 1.89 -7.36 24.03
N THR A 111 1.04 -6.35 24.00
CA THR A 111 0.20 -5.98 25.16
C THR A 111 -1.24 -6.51 25.10
N GLY A 112 -1.71 -6.90 23.92
CA GLY A 112 -3.14 -7.17 23.67
C GLY A 112 -4.01 -5.91 23.68
N SER A 113 -3.43 -4.71 23.62
CA SER A 113 -4.19 -3.46 23.69
C SER A 113 -5.01 -3.20 22.42
N GLU A 114 -6.34 -3.16 22.58
CA GLU A 114 -7.27 -2.79 21.50
C GLU A 114 -7.02 -1.37 20.97
N ALA A 115 -6.68 -0.43 21.86
CA ALA A 115 -6.37 0.94 21.47
C ALA A 115 -5.16 1.02 20.53
N LEU A 116 -4.13 0.21 20.79
CA LEU A 116 -2.96 0.13 19.91
C LEU A 116 -3.29 -0.59 18.60
N ALA A 117 -4.17 -1.60 18.60
CA ALA A 117 -4.62 -2.28 17.39
C ALA A 117 -5.39 -1.32 16.47
N TRP A 118 -6.31 -0.53 17.02
CA TRP A 118 -7.01 0.51 16.27
C TRP A 118 -6.09 1.66 15.82
N GLY A 119 -5.11 2.02 16.66
CA GLY A 119 -4.04 2.94 16.27
C GLY A 119 -3.25 2.44 15.05
N ALA A 120 -2.88 1.16 15.04
CA ALA A 120 -2.21 0.52 13.93
C ALA A 120 -3.08 0.51 12.66
N ALA A 121 -4.37 0.19 12.77
CA ALA A 121 -5.30 0.21 11.64
C ALA A 121 -5.45 1.62 11.03
N ALA A 122 -5.58 2.65 11.87
CA ALA A 122 -5.65 4.04 11.41
C ALA A 122 -4.37 4.46 10.68
N LEU A 123 -3.20 4.13 11.24
CA LEU A 123 -1.91 4.42 10.63
C LEU A 123 -1.69 3.63 9.33
N ALA A 124 -2.12 2.38 9.27
CA ALA A 124 -2.09 1.55 8.06
C ALA A 124 -2.95 2.17 6.94
N LEU A 125 -4.14 2.71 7.28
CA LEU A 125 -4.98 3.41 6.32
C LEU A 125 -4.32 4.69 5.79
N VAL A 126 -3.68 5.46 6.67
CA VAL A 126 -2.91 6.65 6.27
C VAL A 126 -1.73 6.27 5.37
N TYR A 127 -1.00 5.19 5.70
CA TYR A 127 0.10 4.67 4.89
C TYR A 127 -0.38 4.27 3.48
N LEU A 128 -1.46 3.49 3.39
CA LEU A 128 -2.07 3.10 2.11
C LEU A 128 -2.53 4.31 1.29
N THR A 129 -3.09 5.31 1.97
CA THR A 129 -3.47 6.58 1.34
C THR A 129 -2.24 7.31 0.78
N CYS A 130 -1.11 7.31 1.49
CA CYS A 130 0.13 7.90 0.98
C CYS A 130 0.57 7.19 -0.31
N GLN A 131 0.51 5.86 -0.36
CA GLN A 131 0.84 5.09 -1.56
C GLN A 131 -0.06 5.44 -2.75
N ALA A 132 -1.38 5.48 -2.55
CA ALA A 132 -2.32 5.86 -3.58
C ALA A 132 -2.08 7.29 -4.11
N GLN A 133 -1.72 8.22 -3.23
CA GLN A 133 -1.46 9.61 -3.59
C GLN A 133 -0.10 9.82 -4.26
N MET A 134 0.92 9.01 -3.92
CA MET A 134 2.20 9.01 -4.65
C MET A 134 1.96 8.74 -6.13
N ILE A 135 1.19 7.70 -6.47
CA ILE A 135 0.86 7.37 -7.86
C ILE A 135 0.10 8.52 -8.52
N LYS A 136 -0.96 9.04 -7.87
CA LYS A 136 -1.76 10.16 -8.41
C LYS A 136 -0.94 11.40 -8.73
N THR A 137 0.07 11.70 -7.90
CA THR A 137 0.87 12.92 -8.00
C THR A 137 2.11 12.79 -8.88
N SER A 138 2.36 11.62 -9.47
CA SER A 138 3.43 11.37 -10.44
C SER A 138 3.19 12.15 -11.74
N ARG A 139 3.84 13.31 -11.84
CA ARG A 139 3.65 14.26 -12.96
C ARG A 139 4.02 13.70 -14.33
N GLY A 140 4.92 12.72 -14.38
CA GLY A 140 5.47 12.16 -15.62
C GLY A 140 4.58 11.14 -16.33
N ILE A 141 3.50 10.65 -15.70
CA ILE A 141 2.65 9.60 -16.26
C ILE A 141 1.19 10.08 -16.31
N PRO A 142 0.70 10.55 -17.47
CA PRO A 142 -0.65 11.11 -17.60
C PRO A 142 -1.75 10.18 -17.09
N ALA A 143 -1.63 8.87 -17.37
CA ALA A 143 -2.61 7.88 -16.93
C ALA A 143 -2.77 7.83 -15.40
N TRP A 144 -1.71 8.09 -14.64
CA TRP A 144 -1.78 8.05 -13.18
C TRP A 144 -2.40 9.31 -12.58
N ARG A 145 -2.50 10.41 -13.33
CA ARG A 145 -3.09 11.66 -12.83
C ARG A 145 -4.62 11.61 -12.69
N ASN A 146 -5.27 10.63 -13.31
CA ASN A 146 -6.71 10.46 -13.18
C ASN A 146 -7.06 10.20 -11.69
N PRO A 147 -7.95 10.99 -11.07
CA PRO A 147 -8.25 10.87 -9.64
C PRO A 147 -8.81 9.50 -9.24
N ARG A 148 -9.35 8.73 -10.19
CA ARG A 148 -9.86 7.37 -9.97
C ARG A 148 -8.77 6.34 -9.68
N ILE A 149 -7.49 6.68 -9.89
CA ILE A 149 -6.38 5.81 -9.48
C ILE A 149 -6.36 5.60 -7.96
N VAL A 150 -6.78 6.60 -7.17
CA VAL A 150 -6.74 6.54 -5.71
C VAL A 150 -7.67 5.45 -5.18
N PRO A 151 -9.00 5.46 -5.46
CA PRO A 151 -9.86 4.38 -5.01
C PRO A 151 -9.46 3.03 -5.59
N LEU A 152 -8.93 2.96 -6.82
CA LEU A 152 -8.42 1.71 -7.39
C LEU A 152 -7.26 1.12 -6.55
N VAL A 153 -6.27 1.92 -6.19
CA VAL A 153 -5.12 1.47 -5.38
C VAL A 153 -5.55 1.11 -3.97
N MET A 154 -6.40 1.93 -3.34
CA MET A 154 -6.93 1.65 -2.00
C MET A 154 -7.70 0.32 -1.96
N LEU A 155 -8.61 0.10 -2.92
CA LEU A 155 -9.38 -1.14 -3.02
C LEU A 155 -8.51 -2.35 -3.36
N THR A 156 -7.43 -2.15 -4.12
CA THR A 156 -6.47 -3.22 -4.42
C THR A 156 -5.75 -3.68 -3.17
N GLY A 157 -5.18 -2.76 -2.38
CA GLY A 157 -4.50 -3.11 -1.13
C GLY A 157 -5.44 -3.74 -0.10
N LEU A 158 -6.66 -3.22 0.05
CA LEU A 158 -7.68 -3.82 0.92
C LEU A 158 -8.09 -5.23 0.46
N CYS A 159 -8.26 -5.44 -0.84
CA CYS A 159 -8.61 -6.74 -1.42
C CYS A 159 -7.49 -7.77 -1.21
N GLU A 160 -6.23 -7.37 -1.37
CA GLU A 160 -5.07 -8.23 -1.13
C GLU A 160 -4.94 -8.56 0.36
N GLY A 161 -5.07 -7.56 1.23
CA GLY A 161 -5.10 -7.76 2.68
C GLY A 161 -6.22 -8.68 3.15
N ALA A 162 -7.44 -8.55 2.58
CA ALA A 162 -8.56 -9.43 2.86
C ALA A 162 -8.30 -10.87 2.41
N SER A 163 -7.71 -11.04 1.22
CA SER A 163 -7.32 -12.36 0.73
C SER A 163 -6.29 -13.02 1.65
N LEU A 164 -5.28 -12.27 2.11
CA LEU A 164 -4.29 -12.75 3.08
C LEU A 164 -4.92 -13.07 4.44
N ALA A 165 -5.86 -12.26 4.91
CA ALA A 165 -6.55 -12.52 6.17
C ALA A 165 -7.30 -13.86 6.13
N ILE A 166 -7.98 -14.18 5.02
CA ILE A 166 -8.61 -15.50 4.84
C ILE A 166 -7.56 -16.62 4.89
N LEU A 167 -6.41 -16.46 4.21
CA LEU A 167 -5.34 -17.46 4.23
C LEU A 167 -4.78 -17.66 5.64
N VAL A 168 -4.59 -16.58 6.41
CA VAL A 168 -4.14 -16.67 7.81
C VAL A 168 -5.18 -17.40 8.66
N ALA A 169 -6.45 -17.02 8.61
CA ALA A 169 -7.54 -17.73 9.30
C ALA A 169 -7.56 -19.23 8.99
N ALA A 170 -7.47 -19.59 7.71
CA ALA A 170 -7.49 -20.97 7.26
C ALA A 170 -6.29 -21.78 7.81
N THR A 171 -5.11 -21.15 7.92
CA THR A 171 -3.89 -21.82 8.39
C THR A 171 -3.76 -21.88 9.91
N THR A 172 -4.34 -20.92 10.64
CA THR A 172 -4.33 -20.89 12.11
C THR A 172 -5.58 -21.51 12.74
N ALA A 173 -6.52 -22.00 11.93
CA ALA A 173 -7.84 -22.47 12.34
C ALA A 173 -8.65 -21.43 13.14
N ASP A 174 -8.36 -20.15 12.96
CA ASP A 174 -9.12 -19.05 13.56
C ASP A 174 -10.24 -18.61 12.62
N HIS A 175 -11.42 -19.20 12.81
CA HIS A 175 -12.57 -19.01 11.92
C HIS A 175 -13.49 -17.88 12.38
N ALA A 176 -13.14 -17.14 13.43
CA ALA A 176 -14.02 -16.16 14.07
C ALA A 176 -14.52 -15.06 13.12
N TYR A 177 -13.70 -14.68 12.12
CA TYR A 177 -14.00 -13.62 11.18
C TYR A 177 -14.34 -14.08 9.75
N LEU A 178 -14.22 -15.38 9.43
CA LEU A 178 -14.44 -15.89 8.07
C LEU A 178 -15.86 -15.61 7.56
N LYS A 179 -16.87 -15.70 8.44
CA LYS A 179 -18.30 -15.53 8.07
C LYS A 179 -18.60 -14.19 7.39
N TRP A 180 -18.00 -13.09 7.87
CA TRP A 180 -18.20 -11.78 7.27
C TRP A 180 -17.09 -11.44 6.26
N LEU A 181 -15.88 -11.97 6.47
CA LEU A 181 -14.73 -11.64 5.63
C LEU A 181 -14.87 -12.16 4.20
N GLU A 182 -15.50 -13.33 3.98
CA GLU A 182 -15.76 -13.84 2.62
C GLU A 182 -16.69 -12.92 1.82
N ALA A 183 -17.82 -12.53 2.42
CA ALA A 183 -18.77 -11.60 1.81
C ALA A 183 -18.12 -10.22 1.60
N PHE A 184 -17.30 -9.78 2.56
CA PHE A 184 -16.56 -8.53 2.45
C PHE A 184 -15.50 -8.57 1.35
N LEU A 185 -14.76 -9.68 1.20
CA LEU A 185 -13.81 -9.89 0.11
C LEU A 185 -14.53 -9.87 -1.24
N LEU A 186 -15.67 -10.55 -1.37
CA LEU A 186 -16.47 -10.51 -2.59
C LEU A 186 -16.87 -9.07 -2.94
N ALA A 187 -17.34 -8.31 -1.95
CA ALA A 187 -17.67 -6.90 -2.13
C ALA A 187 -16.44 -6.07 -2.56
N LEU A 188 -15.26 -6.30 -1.96
CA LEU A 188 -14.01 -5.63 -2.34
C LEU A 188 -13.56 -5.99 -3.76
N VAL A 189 -13.69 -7.25 -4.18
CA VAL A 189 -13.36 -7.71 -5.53
C VAL A 189 -14.26 -7.01 -6.56
N LEU A 190 -15.57 -6.96 -6.31
CA LEU A 190 -16.52 -6.27 -7.17
C LEU A 190 -16.24 -4.75 -7.21
N ALA A 191 -16.02 -4.12 -6.05
CA ALA A 191 -15.68 -2.71 -5.96
C ALA A 191 -14.37 -2.39 -6.69
N ARG A 192 -13.33 -3.23 -6.56
CA ARG A 192 -12.07 -3.10 -7.29
C ARG A 192 -12.28 -3.22 -8.80
N GLY A 193 -13.12 -4.16 -9.26
CA GLY A 193 -13.49 -4.31 -10.66
C GLY A 193 -14.21 -3.08 -11.22
N LEU A 194 -15.16 -2.51 -10.47
CA LEU A 194 -15.85 -1.26 -10.82
C LEU A 194 -14.89 -0.07 -10.84
N ALA A 195 -13.99 0.04 -9.86
CA ALA A 195 -12.97 1.08 -9.81
C ALA A 195 -12.00 0.98 -10.99
N TRP A 196 -11.61 -0.24 -11.37
CA TRP A 196 -10.79 -0.49 -12.56
C TRP A 196 -11.51 -0.05 -13.84
N TYR A 197 -12.76 -0.45 -14.01
CA TYR A 197 -13.58 -0.05 -15.17
C TYR A 197 -13.73 1.47 -15.24
N ALA A 198 -14.07 2.13 -14.13
CA ALA A 198 -14.23 3.58 -14.07
C ALA A 198 -12.91 4.33 -14.30
N TYR A 199 -11.78 3.79 -13.83
CA TYR A 199 -10.45 4.33 -14.10
C TYR A 199 -10.15 4.24 -15.60
N ARG A 200 -10.28 3.05 -16.19
CA ARG A 200 -10.04 2.78 -17.62
C ARG A 200 -10.93 3.61 -18.54
N SER A 201 -12.20 3.80 -18.21
CA SER A 201 -13.13 4.60 -19.01
C SER A 201 -12.88 6.11 -18.92
N GLY A 202 -12.02 6.55 -17.99
CA GLY A 202 -11.61 7.95 -17.86
C GLY A 202 -10.19 8.23 -18.34
N LEU A 203 -9.53 7.27 -19.00
CA LEU A 203 -8.25 7.45 -19.68
C LEU A 203 -8.51 7.75 -21.16
#